data_AF-A0AAV3GGT7-F1
#
_entry.id   AF-A0AAV3GGT7-F1
#
_cell.length_a   1.000
_cell.length_b   1.000
_cell.length_c   1.000
_cell.angle_alpha   90.00
_cell.angle_beta   90.00
_cell.angle_gamma   90.00
#
_symmetry.space_group_name_H-M   'P 1'
#
loop_
_entity.id
_entity.type
_entity.pdbx_description
1 polymer ?
#
loop_
_entity_poly.entity_id
_entity_poly.type
_entity_poly.pdbx_seq_one_letter_code
_entity_poly.pdbx_strand_id
1 'polypeptide(L)'
;ETSSMEGEILEYLEIPITEDWYKRSKQERREYIQGWGTDIQEEGEIVRNKICIAEVWNELYNGDSKNIHPAKAAEIRQVLSLLSGWEKNSKGNKGRLRFGPGYGVQVAYLRVTP
;
A
#
# COMPACT_ATOMS: atom_id res chain seq x y z
N GLU A 1 -5.14 -12.66 18.56
CA GLU A 1 -6.20 -11.88 17.89
C GLU A 1 -5.54 -11.00 16.83
N THR A 2 -5.74 -11.35 15.57
CA THR A 2 -5.37 -10.51 14.43
C THR A 2 -6.28 -9.29 14.45
N SER A 3 -5.71 -8.09 14.59
CA SER A 3 -6.51 -6.85 14.62
C SER A 3 -7.28 -6.69 13.31
N SER A 4 -8.50 -6.13 13.33
CA SER A 4 -9.31 -5.97 12.10
C SER A 4 -8.55 -5.27 10.96
N MET A 5 -7.68 -4.31 11.30
CA MET A 5 -6.82 -3.59 10.34
C MET A 5 -5.77 -4.50 9.67
N GLU A 6 -5.30 -5.54 10.35
CA GLU A 6 -4.35 -6.49 9.76
C GLU A 6 -4.99 -7.33 8.65
N GLY A 7 -6.24 -7.78 8.85
CA GLY A 7 -7.00 -8.48 7.81
C GLY A 7 -7.23 -7.59 6.58
N GLU A 8 -7.74 -6.37 6.79
CA GLU A 8 -8.00 -5.42 5.70
C GLU A 8 -6.73 -5.09 4.89
N ILE A 9 -5.61 -4.84 5.58
CA ILE A 9 -4.35 -4.53 4.91
C ILE A 9 -3.82 -5.76 4.17
N LEU A 10 -3.97 -6.98 4.72
CA LEU A 10 -3.53 -8.20 4.06
C LEU A 10 -4.30 -8.42 2.75
N GLU A 11 -5.64 -8.35 2.80
CA GLU A 11 -6.49 -8.45 1.60
C GLU A 11 -6.11 -7.39 0.56
N TYR A 12 -5.92 -6.14 0.99
CA TYR A 12 -5.46 -5.06 0.12
C TYR A 12 -4.13 -5.38 -0.57
N LEU A 13 -3.16 -5.97 0.14
CA LEU A 13 -1.85 -6.31 -0.41
C LEU A 13 -1.89 -7.46 -1.41
N GLU A 14 -2.93 -8.29 -1.36
CA GLU A 14 -3.17 -9.37 -2.33
C GLU A 14 -3.84 -8.88 -3.61
N ILE A 15 -4.44 -7.69 -3.62
CA ILE A 15 -5.01 -7.09 -4.82
C ILE A 15 -3.90 -6.88 -5.87
N PRO A 16 -3.99 -7.57 -7.03
CA PRO A 16 -3.01 -7.42 -8.10
C PRO A 16 -3.14 -6.03 -8.72
N ILE A 17 -2.00 -5.47 -9.11
CA ILE A 17 -1.88 -4.14 -9.68
C ILE A 17 -1.55 -4.25 -11.18
N THR A 18 -1.82 -3.18 -11.93
CA THR A 18 -1.49 -3.11 -13.36
C THR A 18 -0.03 -2.70 -13.58
N GLU A 19 0.50 -2.92 -14.79
CA GLU A 19 1.89 -2.54 -15.13
C GLU A 19 2.16 -1.03 -15.01
N ASP A 20 1.13 -0.22 -15.27
CA ASP A 20 1.19 1.24 -15.18
C ASP A 20 0.88 1.79 -13.79
N TRP A 21 0.73 0.94 -12.76
CA TRP A 21 0.32 1.34 -11.40
C TRP A 21 1.07 2.57 -10.88
N TYR A 22 2.41 2.56 -10.98
CA TYR A 22 3.24 3.66 -10.47
C TYR A 22 3.25 4.92 -11.34
N LYS A 23 2.56 4.89 -12.49
CA LYS A 23 2.27 6.05 -13.35
C LYS A 23 0.89 6.64 -13.05
N ARG A 24 -0.06 5.81 -12.58
CA ARG A 24 -1.41 6.25 -12.17
C ARG A 24 -1.36 7.27 -11.04
N SER A 25 -2.32 8.18 -11.06
CA SER A 25 -2.58 9.17 -10.03
C SER A 25 -3.12 8.52 -8.76
N LYS A 26 -3.02 9.21 -7.62
CA LYS A 26 -3.59 8.72 -6.35
C LYS A 26 -5.09 8.41 -6.43
N GLN A 27 -5.82 9.22 -7.19
CA GLN A 27 -7.26 9.05 -7.39
C GLN A 27 -7.56 7.76 -8.16
N GLU A 28 -6.90 7.56 -9.31
CA GLU A 28 -7.06 6.36 -10.13
C GLU A 28 -6.72 5.07 -9.36
N ARG A 29 -5.66 5.11 -8.54
CA ARG A 29 -5.31 3.96 -7.68
C ARG A 29 -6.36 3.68 -6.61
N ARG A 30 -6.89 4.73 -5.98
CA ARG A 30 -7.97 4.60 -5.01
C ARG A 30 -9.22 4.02 -5.66
N GLU A 31 -9.64 4.56 -6.80
CA GLU A 31 -10.80 4.05 -7.53
C GLU A 31 -10.62 2.59 -7.92
N TYR A 32 -9.40 2.21 -8.32
CA TYR A 32 -9.06 0.82 -8.59
C TYR A 32 -9.24 -0.06 -7.33
N ILE A 33 -8.67 0.32 -6.19
CA ILE A 33 -8.73 -0.49 -4.98
C ILE A 33 -10.14 -0.55 -4.39
N GLN A 34 -10.89 0.56 -4.43
CA GLN A 34 -12.27 0.62 -3.92
C GLN A 34 -13.26 -0.12 -4.83
N GLY A 35 -12.98 -0.20 -6.13
CA GLY A 35 -13.77 -0.96 -7.09
C GLY A 35 -13.39 -2.44 -7.21
N TRP A 36 -12.38 -2.89 -6.46
CA TRP A 36 -11.90 -4.27 -6.51
C TRP A 36 -13.00 -5.26 -6.12
N GLY A 37 -13.16 -6.33 -6.91
CA GLY A 37 -14.22 -7.32 -6.74
C GLY A 37 -15.54 -6.98 -7.44
N THR A 38 -15.57 -5.92 -8.27
CA THR A 38 -16.71 -5.64 -9.17
C THR A 38 -16.43 -6.13 -10.59
N ASP A 39 -17.49 -6.50 -11.33
CA ASP A 39 -17.44 -7.10 -12.68
C ASP A 39 -16.90 -6.15 -13.78
N ILE A 40 -16.62 -4.89 -13.44
CA ILE A 40 -16.38 -3.81 -14.42
C ILE A 40 -14.87 -3.44 -14.49
N GLN A 41 -14.03 -4.10 -13.70
CA GLN A 41 -12.67 -3.64 -13.48
C GLN A 41 -11.62 -4.40 -14.29
N GLU A 42 -10.65 -3.66 -14.82
CA GLU A 42 -9.47 -4.21 -15.48
C GLU A 42 -8.65 -5.04 -14.49
N GLU A 43 -8.45 -6.33 -14.75
CA GLU A 43 -7.73 -7.21 -13.84
C GLU A 43 -6.22 -6.94 -13.92
N GLY A 44 -5.62 -6.52 -12.80
CA GLY A 44 -4.17 -6.50 -12.67
C GLY A 44 -3.59 -7.91 -12.65
N GLU A 45 -2.38 -8.07 -13.18
CA GLU A 45 -1.65 -9.35 -13.16
C GLU A 45 -0.38 -9.28 -12.28
N ILE A 46 0.03 -8.08 -11.86
CA ILE A 46 1.25 -7.91 -11.09
C ILE A 46 0.97 -8.02 -9.61
N VAL A 47 1.67 -8.96 -8.98
CA VAL A 47 1.77 -9.04 -7.53
C VAL A 47 2.67 -7.92 -7.03
N ARG A 48 2.13 -7.02 -6.19
CA ARG A 48 2.92 -5.92 -5.64
C ARG A 48 4.06 -6.42 -4.77
N ASN A 49 5.21 -5.78 -4.93
CA ASN A 49 6.44 -6.11 -4.20
C ASN A 49 6.90 -5.01 -3.25
N LYS A 50 6.25 -3.84 -3.28
CA LYS A 50 6.52 -2.72 -2.37
C LYS A 50 5.25 -1.99 -2.00
N ILE A 51 5.20 -1.46 -0.79
CA ILE A 51 4.10 -0.65 -0.28
C ILE A 51 4.62 0.42 0.66
N CYS A 52 3.88 1.52 0.82
CA CYS A 52 4.10 2.48 1.90
C CYS A 52 2.82 2.82 2.67
N ILE A 53 3.00 3.40 3.86
CA ILE A 53 1.91 3.82 4.76
C ILE A 53 0.93 4.80 4.06
N ALA A 54 1.45 5.65 3.16
CA ALA A 54 0.64 6.65 2.47
C ALA A 54 -0.29 6.03 1.42
N GLU A 55 0.13 4.95 0.76
CA GLU A 55 -0.71 4.19 -0.18
C GLU A 55 -1.84 3.50 0.58
N VAL A 56 -1.52 2.76 1.66
CA VAL A 56 -2.53 2.12 2.51
C VAL A 56 -3.55 3.13 3.02
N TRP A 57 -3.09 4.27 3.56
CA TRP A 57 -4.01 5.30 4.05
C TRP A 57 -4.91 5.88 2.96
N ASN A 58 -4.38 6.08 1.75
CA ASN A 58 -5.10 6.77 0.69
C ASN A 58 -6.00 5.88 -0.16
N GLU A 59 -5.55 4.67 -0.44
CA GLU A 59 -6.17 3.73 -1.37
C GLU A 59 -7.14 2.80 -0.64
N LEU A 60 -6.77 2.29 0.53
CA LEU A 60 -7.63 1.41 1.35
C LEU A 60 -8.57 2.23 2.24
N TYR A 61 -8.04 3.17 3.03
CA TYR A 61 -8.83 3.95 4.00
C TYR A 61 -9.41 5.25 3.43
N ASN A 62 -9.28 5.49 2.11
CA ASN A 62 -9.78 6.67 1.42
C ASN A 62 -9.29 8.02 2.02
N GLY A 63 -8.20 7.98 2.80
CA GLY A 63 -7.66 9.11 3.55
C GLY A 63 -6.83 10.05 2.68
N ASP A 64 -6.69 11.31 3.12
CA ASP A 64 -5.80 12.24 2.44
C ASP A 64 -4.34 11.98 2.85
N SER A 65 -3.49 11.66 1.87
CA SER A 65 -2.07 11.35 2.12
C SER A 65 -1.24 12.56 2.55
N LYS A 66 -1.75 13.79 2.37
CA LYS A 66 -1.11 14.99 2.92
C LYS A 66 -1.48 15.21 4.40
N ASN A 67 -2.62 14.70 4.85
CA ASN A 67 -3.14 14.87 6.21
C ASN A 67 -3.39 13.51 6.90
N ILE A 68 -2.35 12.68 6.98
CA ILE A 68 -2.42 11.46 7.78
C ILE A 68 -2.22 11.78 9.26
N HIS A 69 -3.17 11.38 10.10
CA HIS A 69 -3.03 11.54 11.54
C HIS A 69 -1.89 10.65 12.06
N PRO A 70 -0.99 11.15 12.93
CA PRO A 70 0.17 10.39 13.40
C PRO A 70 -0.21 9.06 14.07
N ALA A 71 -1.34 9.03 14.79
CA ALA A 71 -1.87 7.79 15.38
C ALA A 71 -2.19 6.75 14.30
N LYS A 72 -2.91 7.15 13.23
CA LYS A 72 -3.25 6.25 12.11
C LYS A 72 -2.01 5.77 11.37
N ALA A 73 -1.05 6.67 11.15
CA ALA A 73 0.23 6.29 10.56
C ALA A 73 1.00 5.27 11.42
N ALA A 74 0.91 5.35 12.75
CA ALA A 74 1.54 4.43 13.68
C ALA A 74 0.82 3.06 13.72
N GLU A 75 -0.50 3.04 13.64
CA GLU A 75 -1.29 1.80 13.53
C GLU A 75 -0.92 1.03 12.26
N ILE A 76 -0.99 1.68 11.09
CA ILE A 76 -0.62 1.06 9.80
C ILE A 76 0.84 0.58 9.84
N ARG A 77 1.74 1.38 10.41
CA ARG A 77 3.15 1.00 10.55
C ARG A 77 3.34 -0.27 11.37
N GLN A 78 2.62 -0.40 12.49
CA GLN A 78 2.70 -1.58 13.35
C GLN A 78 2.22 -2.81 12.59
N VAL A 79 1.04 -2.72 11.95
CA VAL A 79 0.51 -3.83 11.15
C VAL A 79 1.49 -4.25 10.08
N LEU A 80 1.96 -3.32 9.23
CA LEU A 80 2.95 -3.63 8.18
C LEU A 80 4.26 -4.23 8.70
N SER A 81 4.61 -3.99 9.96
CA SER A 81 5.81 -4.56 10.60
C SER A 81 5.60 -5.94 11.19
N LEU A 82 4.34 -6.34 11.43
CA LEU A 82 3.97 -7.65 11.97
C LEU A 82 3.53 -8.62 10.86
N LEU A 83 3.19 -8.10 9.68
CA LEU A 83 2.81 -8.90 8.52
C LEU A 83 3.95 -9.84 8.10
N SER A 84 3.65 -11.14 8.09
CA SER A 84 4.55 -12.15 7.57
C SER A 84 4.73 -11.97 6.05
N GLY A 85 5.97 -12.09 5.57
CA GLY A 85 6.29 -11.87 4.15
C GLY A 85 6.44 -10.40 3.74
N TRP A 86 6.40 -9.47 4.70
CA TRP A 86 6.69 -8.05 4.46
C TRP A 86 7.76 -7.55 5.43
N GLU A 87 8.75 -6.85 4.90
CA GLU A 87 9.81 -6.27 5.71
C GLU A 87 10.01 -4.80 5.37
N LYS A 88 10.28 -3.99 6.40
CA LYS A 88 10.66 -2.61 6.20
C LYS A 88 11.98 -2.56 5.42
N ASN A 89 11.97 -1.86 4.29
CA ASN A 89 13.19 -1.65 3.53
C ASN A 89 14.22 -0.95 4.42
N SER A 90 15.38 -1.57 4.59
CA SER A 90 16.46 -1.07 5.44
C SER A 90 17.72 -0.76 4.63
N LYS A 91 17.70 -0.98 3.31
CA LYS A 91 18.86 -0.78 2.43
C LYS A 91 18.98 0.67 1.97
N GLY A 92 20.22 1.20 1.93
CA GLY A 92 20.56 2.50 1.35
C GLY A 92 19.97 3.71 2.09
N ASN A 93 19.50 4.73 1.35
CA ASN A 93 19.02 6.03 1.84
C ASN A 93 17.76 5.91 2.75
N LYS A 94 17.97 5.41 3.98
CA LYS A 94 16.97 5.19 5.04
C LYS A 94 15.77 4.32 4.62
N GLY A 95 15.94 3.44 3.64
CA GLY A 95 14.86 2.54 3.22
C GLY A 95 13.72 3.18 2.44
N ARG A 96 13.98 4.31 1.77
CA ARG A 96 12.94 5.08 1.06
C ARG A 96 12.92 4.75 -0.43
N LEU A 97 11.72 4.57 -0.99
CA LEU A 97 11.49 4.36 -2.43
C LEU A 97 10.46 5.35 -2.98
N ARG A 98 10.44 5.50 -4.31
CA ARG A 98 9.44 6.32 -5.01
C ARG A 98 8.18 5.50 -5.31
N PHE A 99 7.02 6.09 -5.06
CA PHE A 99 5.69 5.48 -5.21
C PHE A 99 4.82 6.18 -6.28
N GLY A 100 5.46 6.82 -7.26
CA GLY A 100 4.78 7.51 -8.35
C GLY A 100 4.30 8.92 -7.99
N PRO A 101 3.50 9.54 -8.88
CA PRO A 101 3.04 10.91 -8.73
C PRO A 101 2.09 11.04 -7.53
N GLY A 102 2.27 12.11 -6.74
CA GLY A 102 1.41 12.43 -5.59
C GLY A 102 1.81 11.82 -4.25
N TYR A 103 2.62 10.75 -4.23
CA TYR A 103 3.21 10.19 -2.99
C TYR A 103 4.70 10.52 -2.84
N GLY A 104 5.44 10.63 -3.95
CA GLY A 104 6.86 10.95 -3.91
C GLY A 104 7.70 9.84 -3.25
N VAL A 105 8.66 10.23 -2.42
CA VAL A 105 9.65 9.32 -1.80
C VAL A 105 9.24 9.00 -0.36
N GLN A 106 8.79 7.77 -0.14
CA GLN A 106 8.27 7.29 1.15
C GLN A 106 9.10 6.14 1.69
N VAL A 107 9.00 5.88 3.00
CA VAL A 107 9.53 4.64 3.60
C VAL A 107 8.78 3.46 3.00
N ALA A 108 9.54 2.52 2.44
CA ALA A 108 8.99 1.36 1.78
C ALA A 108 9.01 0.13 2.70
N TYR A 109 7.98 -0.70 2.57
CA TYR A 109 7.94 -2.08 3.01
C TYR A 109 8.00 -2.92 1.73
N LEU A 110 8.86 -3.94 1.72
CA LEU A 110 9.07 -4.82 0.60
C LEU A 110 8.50 -6.19 0.91
N ARG A 111 7.93 -6.82 -0.11
CA ARG A 111 7.53 -8.21 -0.01
C ARG A 111 8.79 -9.06 -0.01
N VAL A 112 9.02 -9.76 1.08
CA VAL A 112 10.02 -10.80 1.21
C VAL A 112 9.29 -12.12 0.96
N THR A 113 9.32 -12.55 -0.29
CA THR A 113 8.88 -13.90 -0.62
C THR A 113 9.72 -14.88 0.21
N PRO A 114 9.12 -15.88 0.89
CA PRO A 114 9.88 -17.01 1.40
C PRO A 114 10.57 -17.78 0.26
#